data_AF-A0A497SBE0-F1
#
_entry.id   AF-A0A497SBE0-F1
#
_cell.length_a   1.000
_cell.length_b   1.000
_cell.length_c   1.000
_cell.angle_alpha   90.00
_cell.angle_beta   90.00
_cell.angle_gamma   90.00
#
_symmetry.space_group_name_H-M   'P 1'
#
loop_
_entity.id
_entity.type
_entity.pdbx_description
1 polymer ?
#
loop_
_entity_poly.entity_id
_entity_poly.type
_entity_poly.pdbx_seq_one_letter_code
_entity_poly.pdbx_strand_id
1 'polypeptide(L)' 'MITKVKLKNWRSHLESEFKFTRGTNALVGILGSGKTSVLNG' A
#
# COMPACT_ATOMS: atom_id res chain seq x y z
N MET A 1 0.92 6.49 14.10
CA MET A 1 -0.08 6.41 13.02
C MET A 1 0.65 6.53 11.71
N ILE A 2 0.43 5.61 10.77
CA ILE A 2 1.04 5.69 9.45
C ILE A 2 0.39 6.85 8.70
N THR A 3 1.19 7.74 8.13
CA THR A 3 0.73 8.88 7.31
C THR A 3 1.08 8.69 5.84
N LYS A 4 2.13 7.92 5.55
CA LYS A 4 2.62 7.67 4.20
C LYS A 4 3.44 6.38 4.12
N VAL A 5 3.30 5.64 3.03
CA VAL A 5 4.15 4.50 2.65
C VAL A 5 4.67 4.75 1.23
N LYS A 6 5.98 4.59 1.03
CA LYS A 6 6.61 4.57 -0.30
C LYS A 6 7.25 3.22 -0.52
N LEU A 7 6.94 2.58 -1.65
CA LEU A 7 7.45 1.28 -2.04
C LEU A 7 8.21 1.44 -3.35
N LYS A 8 9.43 0.90 -3.43
CA LYS A 8 10.24 0.86 -4.65
C LYS A 8 10.87 -0.51 -4.77
N ASN A 9 10.70 -1.14 -5.93
CA ASN A 9 11.14 -2.52 -6.20
C ASN A 9 10.68 -3.51 -5.11
N TRP A 10 9.43 -3.37 -4.63
CA TRP A 10 8.88 -4.18 -3.54
C TRP A 10 7.75 -5.06 -4.03
N ARG A 11 8.02 -6.37 -4.17
CA ARG A 11 7.07 -7.35 -4.73
C ARG A 11 6.50 -6.84 -6.06
N SER A 12 5.19 -6.59 -6.14
CA SER A 12 4.50 -6.07 -7.32
C SER A 12 4.61 -4.54 -7.50
N HIS A 13 5.18 -3.82 -6.54
CA HIS A 13 5.32 -2.36 -6.58
C HIS A 13 6.71 -1.95 -7.10
N LEU A 14 6.79 -1.61 -8.39
CA LEU A 14 8.00 -1.01 -8.98
C LEU A 14 8.28 0.36 -8.34
N GLU A 15 7.26 1.23 -8.32
CA GLU A 15 7.27 2.51 -7.61
C GLU A 15 5.83 2.86 -7.22
N SER A 16 5.54 3.03 -5.94
CA SER A 16 4.20 3.34 -5.45
C SER A 16 4.23 4.19 -4.19
N GLU A 17 3.25 5.09 -4.06
CA GLU A 17 3.07 5.97 -2.90
C GLU A 17 1.63 5.89 -2.38
N PHE A 18 1.48 5.65 -1.09
CA PHE A 18 0.20 5.61 -0.39
C PHE A 18 0.19 6.67 0.71
N LYS A 19 -0.84 7.49 0.76
CA LYS A 19 -1.06 8.47 1.84
C LYS A 19 -2.25 8.00 2.68
N PHE A 20 -2.07 8.02 4.00
CA PHE A 20 -3.08 7.58 4.96
C PHE A 20 -3.58 8.76 5.77
N THR A 21 -4.86 8.73 6.11
CA THR A 21 -5.53 9.77 6.90
C THR A 21 -6.06 9.20 8.22
N ARG A 22 -6.60 10.07 9.08
CA ARG A 22 -7.29 9.60 10.29
C ARG A 22 -8.58 8.85 9.93
N GLY A 23 -8.91 7.84 10.74
CA GLY A 23 -10.06 6.96 10.49
C GLY A 23 -9.67 5.70 9.72
N THR A 24 -10.68 5.06 9.11
CA THR A 24 -10.52 3.80 8.39
C THR A 24 -10.08 4.05 6.96
N ASN A 25 -8.91 3.55 6.58
CA ASN A 25 -8.42 3.60 5.21
C ASN A 25 -8.57 2.21 4.60
N ALA A 26 -9.21 2.10 3.43
CA ALA A 26 -9.43 0.83 2.74
C ALA A 26 -8.60 0.75 1.46
N LEU A 27 -7.83 -0.32 1.30
CA LEU A 27 -7.13 -0.64 0.05
C LEU A 27 -7.99 -1.65 -0.72
N VAL A 28 -8.50 -1.27 -1.89
CA VAL A 28 -9.43 -2.07 -2.71
C VAL A 28 -8.84 -2.30 -4.11
N GLY A 29 -9.12 -3.46 -4.70
CA GLY A 29 -8.58 -3.86 -6.00
C GLY A 29 -8.71 -5.37 -6.22
N ILE A 30 -8.52 -5.82 -7.46
CA ILE A 30 -8.66 -7.24 -7.85
C ILE A 30 -7.67 -8.16 -7.10
N LEU A 31 -7.96 -9.47 -7.05
CA LEU A 31 -7.00 -10.44 -6.49
C LEU A 31 -5.64 -10.32 -7.22
N GLY A 32 -4.54 -10.41 -6.47
CA GLY A 32 -3.19 -10.24 -7.02
C GLY A 32 -2.75 -8.79 -7.26
N SER A 33 -3.60 -7.79 -7.05
CA SER A 33 -3.25 -6.37 -7.30
C SER A 33 -2.23 -5.73 -6.33
N GLY A 34 -1.58 -6.52 -5.47
CA GLY A 34 -0.53 -6.01 -4.57
C GLY A 34 -0.99 -5.39 -3.24
N LYS A 35 -2.30 -5.32 -2.94
CA LYS A 35 -2.85 -4.71 -1.71
C LYS A 35 -2.15 -5.19 -0.43
N THR A 36 -2.01 -6.50 -0.26
CA THR A 36 -1.37 -7.10 0.92
C THR A 36 0.10 -6.69 1.02
N SER A 37 0.79 -6.56 -0.12
CA SER A 37 2.19 -6.13 -0.17
C SER A 37 2.41 -4.71 0.37
N VAL A 38 1.38 -3.87 0.43
CA VAL A 38 1.46 -2.50 0.96
C VAL A 38 1.66 -2.47 2.49
N LEU A 39 1.12 -3.46 3.19
CA LEU A 39 1.14 -3.55 4.65
C LEU A 39 2.02 -4.69 5.18
N ASN A 40 2.47 -5.58 4.30
CA ASN A 40 3.24 -6.76 4.67
C ASN A 40 4.76 -6.45 4.63
N GLY A 41 5.46 -6.85 5.68
CA GLY A 41 6.92 -6.81 5.78
C GLY A 41 7.62 -7.99 5.12
#